data_AF-A0A6M8V7H8-F1
#
_entry.id   AF-A0A6M8V7H8-F1
#
_cell.length_a   1.000
_cell.length_b   1.000
_cell.length_c   1.000
_cell.angle_alpha   90.00
_cell.angle_beta   90.00
_cell.angle_gamma   90.00
#
_symmetry.space_group_name_H-M   'P 1'
#
loop_
_entity.id
_entity.type
_entity.pdbx_description
1 polymer ?
#
loop_
_entity_poly.entity_id
_entity_poly.type
_entity_poly.pdbx_seq_one_letter_code
_entity_poly.pdbx_strand_id
1 'polypeptide(L)'
;MSNNELLIAKGRFAELNERYREFEMKAESLLIQLRELLNPFSDFLDLDFDRILLMAKEFRQLQLNARECLVQIERLKETYNL
;
A
#
# COMPACT_ATOMS: atom_id res chain seq x y z
N MET A 1 -27.77 12.78 -10.62
CA MET A 1 -27.20 12.27 -9.37
C MET A 1 -27.83 12.99 -8.21
N SER A 2 -28.29 12.26 -7.20
CA SER A 2 -28.79 12.85 -5.96
C SER A 2 -27.64 13.51 -5.20
N ASN A 3 -27.89 14.67 -4.58
CA ASN A 3 -26.89 15.38 -3.78
C ASN A 3 -26.33 14.50 -2.63
N ASN A 4 -27.12 13.53 -2.18
CA ASN A 4 -26.72 12.54 -1.16
C ASN A 4 -25.74 11.50 -1.72
N GLU A 5 -25.90 11.06 -2.97
CA GLU A 5 -24.99 10.10 -3.61
C GLU A 5 -23.59 10.69 -3.81
N LEU A 6 -23.52 11.97 -4.20
CA LEU A 6 -22.27 12.70 -4.35
C LEU A 6 -21.55 12.88 -3.00
N LEU A 7 -22.30 13.15 -1.93
CA LEU A 7 -21.73 13.28 -0.58
C LEU A 7 -21.14 11.94 -0.10
N ILE A 8 -21.86 10.84 -0.30
CA ILE A 8 -21.38 9.49 0.04
C ILE A 8 -20.12 9.15 -0.78
N ALA A 9 -20.11 9.47 -2.08
CA ALA A 9 -18.96 9.23 -2.94
C ALA A 9 -17.71 10.00 -2.47
N LYS A 10 -17.86 11.26 -2.06
CA LYS A 10 -16.77 12.05 -1.49
C LYS A 10 -16.23 11.47 -0.18
N GLY A 11 -17.11 10.97 0.69
CA GLY A 11 -16.72 10.27 1.91
C GLY A 11 -15.85 9.04 1.62
N ARG A 12 -16.35 8.16 0.74
CA ARG A 12 -15.60 6.96 0.30
C ARG A 12 -14.27 7.31 -0.37
N PHE A 13 -14.25 8.37 -1.16
CA PHE A 13 -13.03 8.86 -1.80
C PHE A 13 -11.98 9.28 -0.76
N ALA A 14 -12.37 10.02 0.27
CA ALA A 14 -11.47 10.40 1.36
C ALA A 14 -10.94 9.18 2.12
N GLU A 15 -11.82 8.22 2.44
CA GLU A 15 -11.45 6.97 3.12
C GLU A 15 -10.43 6.14 2.31
N LEU A 16 -10.64 6.01 0.99
CA LEU A 16 -9.72 5.28 0.13
C LEU A 16 -8.36 5.98 0.00
N ASN A 17 -8.33 7.31 -0.08
CA ASN A 17 -7.06 8.04 -0.11
C ASN A 17 -6.28 7.86 1.19
N GLU A 18 -6.95 7.91 2.34
CA GLU A 18 -6.30 7.69 3.63
C GLU A 18 -5.75 6.26 3.71
N ARG A 19 -6.56 5.27 3.30
CA ARG A 19 -6.12 3.87 3.25
C ARG A 19 -4.93 3.65 2.32
N TYR A 20 -4.89 4.33 1.18
CA TYR A 20 -3.75 4.28 0.27
C TYR A 20 -2.47 4.81 0.94
N ARG A 21 -2.55 5.96 1.63
CA ARG A 21 -1.41 6.51 2.39
C ARG A 21 -0.94 5.57 3.48
N GLU A 22 -1.85 4.89 4.18
CA GLU A 22 -1.45 3.88 5.16
C GLU A 22 -0.66 2.73 4.52
N PHE A 23 -1.03 2.29 3.32
CA PHE A 23 -0.26 1.27 2.60
C PHE A 23 1.13 1.77 2.24
N GLU A 24 1.28 3.02 1.79
CA GLU A 24 2.57 3.63 1.48
C GLU A 24 3.47 3.70 2.73
N MET A 25 2.95 4.21 3.84
CA MET A 25 3.70 4.29 5.10
C MET A 25 4.18 2.91 5.59
N LYS A 26 3.31 1.91 5.55
CA LYS A 26 3.66 0.52 5.94
C LYS A 26 4.71 -0.06 4.99
N ALA A 27 4.56 0.18 3.69
CA ALA A 27 5.51 -0.30 2.69
C ALA A 27 6.89 0.35 2.87
N GLU A 28 6.95 1.66 3.14
CA GLU A 28 8.20 2.37 3.40
C GLU A 28 8.93 1.81 4.62
N SER A 29 8.20 1.57 5.73
CA SER A 29 8.76 0.94 6.92
C SER A 29 9.33 -0.45 6.63
N LEU A 30 8.60 -1.30 5.89
CA LEU A 30 9.08 -2.63 5.50
C LEU A 30 10.30 -2.56 4.58
N LEU A 31 10.34 -1.59 3.66
CA LEU A 31 11.47 -1.42 2.76
C LEU A 31 12.75 -1.03 3.50
N ILE A 32 12.65 -0.17 4.52
CA ILE A 32 13.79 0.18 5.39
C ILE A 32 14.32 -1.07 6.09
N GLN A 33 13.44 -1.85 6.73
CA GLN A 33 13.85 -3.07 7.43
C GLN A 33 14.45 -4.12 6.48
N LEU A 34 13.87 -4.28 5.29
CA LEU A 34 14.41 -5.19 4.26
C LEU A 34 15.82 -4.77 3.82
N ARG A 35 16.09 -3.46 3.70
CA ARG A 35 17.44 -2.96 3.36
C ARG A 35 18.45 -3.24 4.47
N GLU A 36 18.04 -3.12 5.72
CA GLU A 36 18.90 -3.44 6.87
C GLU A 36 19.24 -4.94 6.91
N LEU A 37 18.25 -5.80 6.64
CA LEU A 37 18.46 -7.26 6.60
C LEU A 37 19.29 -7.70 5.38
N LEU A 38 19.14 -7.02 4.25
CA LEU A 38 19.92 -7.26 3.03
C LEU A 38 21.21 -6.42 2.97
N ASN A 39 21.83 -6.18 4.12
CA ASN A 39 23.07 -5.44 4.20
C ASN A 39 24.15 -6.12 3.34
N PRO A 40 24.75 -5.43 2.35
CA PRO A 40 25.73 -6.03 1.45
C PRO A 40 27.05 -6.40 2.13
N PHE A 41 27.28 -5.95 3.37
CA PHE A 41 28.46 -6.28 4.17
C PHE A 41 28.24 -7.46 5.11
N SER A 42 27.04 -8.05 5.13
CA SER A 42 26.76 -9.26 5.90
C SER A 42 27.33 -10.51 5.23
N ASP A 43 27.84 -11.44 6.04
CA ASP A 43 28.28 -12.74 5.54
C ASP A 43 27.08 -13.58 5.07
N PHE A 44 27.30 -14.44 4.06
CA PHE A 44 26.24 -15.22 3.42
C PHE A 44 25.44 -16.08 4.41
N LEU A 45 26.12 -16.68 5.40
CA LEU A 45 25.49 -17.56 6.38
C LEU A 45 24.72 -16.81 7.48
N ASP A 46 24.94 -15.49 7.61
CA ASP A 46 24.30 -14.65 8.64
C ASP A 46 23.01 -13.98 8.12
N LEU A 47 22.72 -14.11 6.82
CA LEU A 47 21.50 -13.59 6.23
C LEU A 47 20.30 -14.44 6.67
N ASP A 48 19.42 -13.84 7.49
CA ASP A 48 18.12 -14.43 7.85
C ASP A 48 17.15 -14.35 6.67
N PHE A 49 17.36 -15.24 5.70
CA PHE A 49 16.64 -15.23 4.44
C PHE A 49 15.16 -15.62 4.61
N ASP A 50 14.83 -16.44 5.61
CA ASP A 50 13.45 -16.79 5.92
C ASP A 50 12.65 -15.55 6.36
N ARG A 51 13.23 -14.72 7.23
CA ARG A 51 12.63 -13.44 7.61
C ARG A 51 12.53 -12.47 6.43
N ILE A 52 13.59 -12.37 5.61
CA ILE A 52 13.57 -11.53 4.40
C ILE A 52 12.42 -11.95 3.48
N LEU A 53 12.24 -13.26 3.23
CA LEU A 53 11.18 -13.77 2.37
C LEU A 53 9.79 -13.50 2.94
N LEU A 54 9.61 -13.62 4.26
CA LEU A 54 8.35 -13.28 4.92
C LEU A 54 8.01 -11.80 4.72
N MET A 55 8.96 -10.91 5.01
CA MET A 55 8.77 -9.46 4.88
C MET A 55 8.56 -9.03 3.42
N ALA A 56 9.25 -9.66 2.48
CA ALA A 56 9.06 -9.42 1.05
C ALA A 56 7.65 -9.82 0.57
N LYS A 57 7.09 -10.91 1.11
CA LYS A 57 5.70 -11.31 0.83
C LYS A 57 4.71 -10.29 1.38
N GLU A 58 4.92 -9.81 2.60
CA GLU A 58 4.07 -8.77 3.19
C GLU A 58 4.13 -7.47 2.39
N PHE A 59 5.34 -7.03 2.01
CA PHE A 59 5.53 -5.87 1.14
C PHE A 59 4.80 -6.05 -0.19
N ARG A 60 4.89 -7.23 -0.81
CA ARG A 60 4.16 -7.54 -2.05
C ARG A 60 2.64 -7.46 -1.85
N GLN A 61 2.12 -7.95 -0.73
CA GLN A 61 0.70 -7.86 -0.44
C GLN A 61 0.23 -6.40 -0.31
N LEU A 62 1.02 -5.54 0.36
CA LEU A 62 0.74 -4.10 0.42
C LEU A 62 0.68 -3.47 -0.97
N GLN A 63 1.63 -3.81 -1.87
CA GLN A 63 1.60 -3.32 -3.25
C GLN A 63 0.33 -3.72 -4.00
N LEU A 64 -0.13 -4.97 -3.84
CA LEU A 64 -1.35 -5.45 -4.48
C LEU A 64 -2.57 -4.70 -3.95
N ASN A 65 -2.68 -4.58 -2.62
CA ASN A 65 -3.78 -3.85 -1.98
C ASN A 65 -3.80 -2.36 -2.37
N ALA A 66 -2.62 -1.72 -2.45
CA ALA A 66 -2.49 -0.32 -2.85
C ALA A 66 -2.91 -0.11 -4.31
N ARG A 67 -2.54 -1.03 -5.22
CA ARG A 67 -2.99 -0.99 -6.63
C ARG A 67 -4.50 -1.13 -6.74
N GLU A 68 -5.09 -2.06 -6.01
CA GLU A 68 -6.55 -2.21 -5.98
C GLU A 68 -7.23 -0.95 -5.46
N CYS A 69 -6.69 -0.35 -4.38
CA CYS A 69 -7.18 0.90 -3.82
C CYS A 69 -7.15 2.05 -4.85
N LEU A 70 -6.05 2.21 -5.57
CA LEU A 70 -5.94 3.21 -6.65
C LEU A 70 -6.97 2.99 -7.76
N VAL A 71 -7.20 1.73 -8.17
CA VAL A 71 -8.24 1.42 -9.17
C VAL A 71 -9.62 1.83 -8.67
N GLN A 72 -9.93 1.64 -7.39
CA GLN A 72 -11.21 2.07 -6.80
C GLN A 72 -11.33 3.60 -6.74
N ILE A 73 -10.24 4.30 -6.40
CA ILE A 73 -10.16 5.77 -6.39
C ILE A 73 -10.44 6.32 -7.78
N GLU A 74 -9.77 5.81 -8.81
CA GLU A 74 -9.94 6.29 -10.19
C GLU A 74 -11.37 6.04 -10.70
N ARG A 75 -11.94 4.86 -10.42
CA ARG A 75 -13.36 4.58 -10.76
C ARG A 75 -14.33 5.55 -10.10
N LEU A 76 -14.08 5.94 -8.84
CA LEU A 76 -14.92 6.92 -8.14
C LEU A 76 -14.79 8.31 -8.76
N LYS A 77 -13.58 8.73 -9.13
CA LYS A 77 -13.35 10.01 -9.84
C LYS A 77 -14.10 10.05 -11.16
N GLU A 78 -13.97 9.01 -11.99
CA GLU A 78 -14.65 8.91 -13.28
C GLU A 78 -16.17 8.90 -13.14
N THR A 79 -16.70 8.17 -12.15
CA THR A 79 -18.16 8.01 -11.98
C THR A 79 -18.83 9.30 -11.50
N TYR A 80 -18.17 10.05 -10.61
CA TYR A 80 -18.76 11.20 -9.92
C TYR A 80 -18.14 12.56 -10.32
N ASN A 81 -17.21 12.58 -11.28
CA ASN A 81 -16.41 13.75 -11.67
C ASN A 81 -15.75 14.44 -10.46
N LEU A 82 -15.08 13.63 -9.62
CA LEU A 82 -14.34 14.08 -8.43
C LEU A 82 -12.88 14.41 -8.74
#